data_AF-A0A3S5CBS9-F1
#
_entry.id   AF-A0A3S5CBS9-F1
#
_cell.length_a   1.000
_cell.length_b   1.000
_cell.length_c   1.000
_cell.angle_alpha   90.00
_cell.angle_beta   90.00
_cell.angle_gamma   90.00
#
_symmetry.space_group_name_H-M   'P 1'
#
loop_
_entity.id
_entity.type
_entity.pdbx_description
1 polymer ?
#
loop_
_entity_poly.entity_id
_entity_poly.type
_entity_poly.pdbx_seq_one_letter_code
_entity_poly.pdbx_strand_id
1 'polypeptide(L)' 'MLLDQNLDRESCDLLHLTVHARDNGTPSLNSSINLTISISDANDNPPELPAHLEFSIYENHTSSE' A
#
# COMPACT_ATOMS: atom_id res chain seq x y z
N MET A 1 3.74 -14.13 -16.94
CA MET A 1 3.81 -13.30 -15.73
C MET A 1 2.50 -12.53 -15.67
N LEU A 2 1.73 -12.62 -14.58
CA LEU A 2 0.30 -12.24 -14.55
C LEU A 2 0.06 -10.74 -14.27
N LEU A 3 1.13 -10.00 -13.92
CA LEU A 3 1.13 -8.56 -13.67
C LEU A 3 2.13 -7.88 -14.62
N ASP A 4 1.73 -6.73 -15.16
CA ASP A 4 2.50 -5.93 -16.13
C ASP A 4 3.47 -4.94 -15.43
N GLN A 5 3.33 -4.77 -14.11
CA GLN A 5 4.11 -3.83 -13.27
C GLN A 5 4.34 -4.44 -11.89
N ASN A 6 5.41 -4.01 -11.21
CA ASN A 6 5.64 -4.33 -9.81
C ASN A 6 4.57 -3.65 -8.92
N LEU A 7 4.13 -4.35 -7.87
CA LEU A 7 3.26 -3.79 -6.85
C LEU A 7 4.11 -3.15 -5.75
N ASP A 8 3.73 -1.95 -5.34
CA ASP A 8 4.36 -1.18 -4.27
C ASP A 8 3.25 -0.60 -3.38
N ARG A 9 3.15 -1.08 -2.14
CA ARG A 9 2.07 -0.69 -1.23
C ARG A 9 2.24 0.77 -0.80
N GLU A 10 3.47 1.21 -0.65
CA GLU A 10 3.87 2.56 -0.24
C GLU A 10 3.42 3.59 -1.30
N SER A 11 3.33 3.19 -2.56
CA SER A 11 2.73 3.99 -3.62
C SER A 11 1.21 3.83 -3.72
N CYS A 12 0.67 2.62 -3.57
CA CYS A 12 -0.77 2.36 -3.70
C CYS A 12 -1.17 1.07 -2.96
N ASP A 13 -2.05 1.18 -1.97
CA ASP A 13 -2.48 0.08 -1.11
C ASP A 13 -3.71 -0.69 -1.63
N LEU A 14 -4.48 -0.08 -2.53
CA LEU A 14 -5.72 -0.61 -3.08
C LEU A 14 -5.80 -0.45 -4.61
N LEU A 15 -6.04 -1.55 -5.31
CA LEU A 15 -6.32 -1.56 -6.74
C LEU A 15 -7.80 -1.83 -7.00
N HIS A 16 -8.45 -0.92 -7.74
CA HIS A 16 -9.83 -1.05 -8.17
C HIS A 16 -9.90 -1.45 -9.64
N LEU A 17 -10.49 -2.61 -9.93
CA LEU A 17 -10.66 -3.14 -11.28
C LEU A 17 -12.13 -3.33 -11.60
N THR A 18 -12.52 -3.03 -12.84
CA THR A 18 -13.84 -3.37 -13.37
C THR A 18 -13.69 -4.50 -14.37
N VAL A 19 -14.31 -5.64 -14.07
CA VAL A 19 -14.33 -6.79 -14.97
C VAL A 19 -15.60 -6.71 -15.80
N HIS A 20 -15.45 -6.76 -17.13
CA HIS A 20 -16.56 -6.77 -18.08
C HIS A 20 -16.70 -8.16 -18.70
N ALA A 21 -17.90 -8.73 -18.67
CA ALA A 21 -18.26 -9.93 -19.38
C ALA A 21 -19.26 -9.58 -20.49
N ARG A 22 -19.03 -10.11 -21.69
CA ARG A 22 -19.88 -9.91 -22.87
C ARG A 22 -20.12 -11.25 -23.54
N ASP A 23 -21.37 -11.55 -23.87
CA ASP A 23 -21.70 -12.75 -24.64
C ASP A 23 -21.66 -12.49 -26.16
N ASN A 24 -21.69 -13.58 -26.93
CA ASN A 24 -21.76 -13.52 -28.40
C ASN A 24 -23.20 -13.56 -28.94
N GLY A 25 -24.20 -13.16 -28.15
CA GLY A 25 -25.60 -13.12 -28.57
C GLY A 25 -25.91 -11.96 -29.53
N THR A 26 -27.08 -12.02 -30.16
CA THR A 26 -27.63 -10.94 -30.99
C THR A 26 -29.08 -10.65 -30.58
N PRO A 27 -29.36 -9.58 -29.80
CA PRO A 27 -28.41 -8.61 -29.26
C PRO A 27 -27.52 -9.20 -28.16
N SER A 28 -26.30 -8.67 -28.05
CA SER A 28 -25.31 -9.11 -27.06
C SER A 28 -25.67 -8.57 -25.68
N LEU A 29 -25.60 -9.43 -24.66
CA LEU A 29 -25.71 -9.02 -23.26
C LEU A 29 -24.33 -8.80 -22.67
N ASN A 30 -24.26 -7.89 -21.71
CA ASN A 30 -23.05 -7.61 -20.95
C ASN A 30 -23.36 -7.50 -19.47
N SER A 31 -22.37 -7.84 -18.65
CA SER A 31 -22.38 -7.64 -17.20
C SER A 31 -21.03 -7.10 -16.76
N SER A 32 -21.01 -6.38 -15.64
CA SER A 32 -19.77 -5.84 -15.07
C SER A 32 -19.75 -6.04 -13.56
N ILE A 33 -18.57 -6.29 -13.02
CA ILE A 33 -18.36 -6.42 -11.57
C ILE A 33 -17.11 -5.65 -11.14
N ASN A 34 -17.18 -5.00 -9.98
CA ASN A 34 -16.06 -4.30 -9.38
C ASN A 34 -15.27 -5.25 -8.48
N LEU A 35 -13.95 -5.20 -8.59
CA LEU A 35 -13.01 -6.01 -7.83
C LEU A 35 -12.04 -5.08 -7.12
N THR A 36 -11.97 -5.21 -5.79
CA THR A 36 -11.03 -4.46 -4.96
C THR A 36 -9.95 -5.41 -4.47
N ILE A 37 -8.70 -5.08 -4.80
CA ILE A 37 -7.52 -5.86 -4.40
C ILE A 37 -6.76 -5.04 -3.37
N SER A 38 -6.48 -5.62 -2.21
CA SER A 38 -5.62 -5.02 -1.19
C SER A 38 -4.21 -5.57 -1.32
N ILE A 39 -3.23 -4.66 -1.34
CA ILE A 39 -1.81 -5.00 -1.40
C ILE A 39 -1.30 -5.19 0.02
N SER A 40 -0.74 -6.37 0.30
CA SER A 40 -0.16 -6.68 1.60
C SER A 40 1.14 -5.92 1.82
N ASP A 41 1.36 -5.47 3.05
CA ASP A 41 2.60 -4.86 3.49
C ASP A 41 3.80 -5.79 3.39
N ALA A 42 4.93 -5.24 2.95
CA ALA A 42 6.23 -5.86 3.06
C ALA A 42 7.12 -4.93 3.90
N ASN A 43 7.95 -5.50 4.78
CA ASN A 43 8.91 -4.71 5.54
C ASN A 43 10.17 -4.45 4.70
N ASP A 44 10.03 -3.69 3.62
CA ASP A 44 11.09 -3.33 2.67
C ASP A 44 11.58 -1.88 2.81
N ASN A 45 10.92 -1.06 3.64
CA ASN A 45 11.37 0.27 4.00
C ASN A 45 12.17 0.26 5.34
N PRO A 46 13.51 0.44 5.33
CA PRO A 46 14.30 0.51 6.55
C PRO A 46 14.03 1.82 7.34
N PRO A 47 14.28 1.85 8.66
CA PRO A 47 14.10 3.06 9.44
C PRO A 47 15.08 4.16 9.00
N GLU A 48 14.58 5.37 8.80
CA GLU A 48 15.40 6.56 8.55
C GLU A 48 15.69 7.30 9.86
N LEU A 49 16.98 7.47 10.17
CA LEU A 49 17.42 8.27 11.32
C LEU A 49 17.74 9.70 10.88
N PRO A 50 17.35 10.73 11.65
CA PRO A 50 17.76 12.10 11.40
C PRO A 50 19.29 12.23 11.41
N ALA A 51 19.83 13.02 10.47
CA ALA A 51 21.28 13.21 10.35
C ALA A 51 21.93 13.89 11.58
N HIS A 52 21.14 14.66 12.33
CA HIS A 52 21.60 15.33 13.54
C HIS A 52 20.51 15.29 14.60
N LEU A 53 20.90 14.84 15.79
CA LEU A 53 20.02 14.68 16.93
C LEU A 53 20.76 15.22 18.15
N GLU A 54 20.33 16.37 18.66
CA GLU A 54 20.92 17.01 19.83
C GLU A 54 20.00 16.83 21.04
N PHE A 55 20.57 16.32 22.13
CA PHE A 55 19.91 16.21 23.42
C PHE A 55 20.75 16.93 24.46
N SER A 56 20.09 17.71 25.31
CA SER A 56 20.71 18.33 26.48
C SER A 56 19.99 17.87 27.73
N ILE A 57 20.75 17.45 28.73
CA ILE A 57 20.25 17.08 30.05
C ILE A 57 20.93 17.97 31.07
N TYR A 58 20.14 18.59 31.95
CA TYR A 58 20.66 19.37 33.07
C TYR A 58 21.23 18.45 34.14
N GLU A 59 22.28 18.90 34.84
CA GLU A 59 22.76 18.19 36.03
C GLU A 59 21.63 18.06 37.07
N ASN A 60 21.59 16.93 37.78
CA ASN A 60 20.54 16.53 38.73
C ASN A 60 19.22 16.03 38.13
N HIS A 61 19.23 15.56 36.87
CA HIS A 61 18.10 14.80 36.33
C HIS A 61 18.04 13.40 36.98
N THR A 62 17.34 13.27 38.11
CA THR A 62 16.96 11.96 38.66
C THR A 62 15.66 11.49 38.02
N SER A 63 15.65 10.28 37.44
CA SER A 63 14.40 9.59 37.12
C SER A 63 13.69 9.31 38.45
N SER A 64 12.61 10.02 38.74
CA SER A 64 11.72 9.61 39.83
C SER A 64 11.10 8.28 39.46
N GLU A 65 11.52 7.20 40.13
CA GLU A 65 10.73 5.96 40.22
C GLU A 65 9.42 6.21 40.99
#